data_AF-A0A946QZ34-F1
#
_entry.id   AF-A0A946QZ34-F1
#
_cell.length_a   1.000
_cell.length_b   1.000
_cell.length_c   1.000
_cell.angle_alpha   90.00
_cell.angle_beta   90.00
_cell.angle_gamma   90.00
#
_symmetry.space_group_name_H-M   'P 1'
#
loop_
_entity.id
_entity.type
_entity.pdbx_description
1 polymer ?
#
loop_
_entity_poly.entity_id
_entity_poly.type
_entity_poly.pdbx_seq_one_letter_code
_entity_poly.pdbx_strand_id
1 'polypeptide(L)'
;MSISIARDNIANSIRNLESLIIWDGDIVELDCDWKDHFCYIFLDVMESWWDDILPYPVIDRRGFLELLYNGSNEERLSGVLRDDIYLAIEPTLRDIVQEVYDEVHNTPVEPFAGYERGQ
;
A
#
# COMPACT_ATOMS: atom_id res chain seq x y z
N MET A 1 -2.51 -0.27 15.89
CA MET A 1 -1.11 -0.61 15.55
C MET A 1 -0.41 0.64 14.98
N SER A 2 0.93 0.75 15.03
CA SER A 2 1.66 1.99 14.67
C SER A 2 2.04 2.03 13.19
N ILE A 3 1.84 3.18 12.53
CA ILE A 3 2.29 3.48 11.16
C ILE A 3 3.77 3.15 10.92
N SER A 4 4.61 3.22 11.97
CA SER A 4 6.03 2.85 11.89
C SER A 4 6.25 1.41 11.45
N ILE A 5 5.41 0.47 11.92
CA ILE A 5 5.51 -0.95 11.55
C ILE A 5 5.17 -1.15 10.08
N ALA A 6 4.14 -0.45 9.58
CA ALA A 6 3.79 -0.48 8.16
C ALA A 6 4.96 0.05 7.31
N ARG A 7 5.54 1.19 7.69
CA ARG A 7 6.70 1.77 6.99
C ARG A 7 7.91 0.82 6.98
N ASP A 8 8.23 0.18 8.11
CA ASP A 8 9.33 -0.78 8.19
C ASP A 8 9.11 -1.99 7.25
N ASN A 9 7.88 -2.52 7.20
CA ASN A 9 7.51 -3.63 6.33
C ASN A 9 7.55 -3.23 4.83
N ILE A 10 7.10 -2.02 4.52
CA ILE A 10 7.18 -1.43 3.17
C ILE A 10 8.66 -1.27 2.78
N ALA A 11 9.49 -0.70 3.65
CA ALA A 11 10.92 -0.49 3.38
C ALA A 11 11.65 -1.81 3.08
N ASN A 12 11.32 -2.87 3.81
CA ASN A 12 11.87 -4.20 3.54
C ASN A 12 11.39 -4.76 2.20
N SER A 13 10.13 -4.53 1.85
CA SER A 13 9.57 -4.97 0.56
C SER A 13 10.19 -4.22 -0.62
N ILE A 14 10.44 -2.91 -0.49
CA ILE A 14 11.14 -2.09 -1.49
C ILE A 14 12.53 -2.65 -1.77
N ARG A 15 13.34 -2.91 -0.74
CA ARG A 15 14.69 -3.48 -0.92
C ARG A 15 14.67 -4.83 -1.63
N ASN A 16 13.63 -5.64 -1.40
CA ASN A 16 13.46 -6.91 -2.10
C ASN A 16 13.05 -6.70 -3.56
N LEU A 17 12.15 -5.76 -3.83
CA LEU A 17 11.68 -5.41 -5.17
C LEU A 17 12.84 -4.94 -6.07
N GLU A 18 13.74 -4.11 -5.54
CA GLU A 18 14.91 -3.60 -6.26
C GLU A 18 15.92 -4.67 -6.67
N SER A 19 15.88 -5.83 -6.01
CA SER A 19 16.69 -6.98 -6.45
C SER A 19 16.16 -7.59 -7.76
N LEU A 20 14.93 -7.25 -8.16
CA LEU A 20 14.23 -7.81 -9.31
C LEU A 20 14.07 -6.81 -10.46
N ILE A 21 13.79 -5.54 -10.14
CA ILE A 21 13.50 -4.50 -11.14
C ILE A 21 14.19 -3.17 -10.82
N ILE A 22 14.41 -2.35 -11.85
CA ILE A 22 14.76 -0.93 -11.69
C ILE A 22 13.44 -0.17 -11.62
N TRP A 23 13.21 0.52 -10.51
CA TRP A 23 11.97 1.20 -10.18
C TRP A 23 12.31 2.51 -9.44
N ASP A 24 11.48 3.54 -9.57
CA ASP A 24 11.77 4.90 -9.09
C ASP A 24 10.94 5.34 -7.86
N GLY A 25 10.13 4.43 -7.31
CA GLY A 25 9.30 4.66 -6.13
C GLY A 25 7.81 4.80 -6.42
N ASP A 26 7.40 4.91 -7.69
CA ASP A 26 5.98 5.05 -8.01
C ASP A 26 5.26 3.70 -8.07
N ILE A 27 4.43 3.41 -7.06
CA ILE A 27 3.64 2.16 -6.98
C ILE A 27 2.72 1.94 -8.19
N VAL A 28 2.31 3.00 -8.90
CA VAL A 28 1.43 2.87 -10.07
C VAL A 28 2.12 2.11 -11.21
N GLU A 29 3.44 2.15 -11.28
CA GLU A 29 4.23 1.47 -12.31
C GLU A 29 4.39 -0.03 -12.04
N LEU A 30 4.09 -0.49 -10.84
CA LEU A 30 4.23 -1.89 -10.46
C LEU A 30 3.12 -2.76 -11.04
N ASP A 31 3.40 -4.06 -11.13
CA ASP A 31 2.40 -5.05 -11.48
C ASP A 31 1.33 -5.21 -10.38
N CYS A 32 0.26 -5.94 -10.71
CA CYS A 32 -0.84 -6.17 -9.78
C CYS A 32 -0.40 -6.93 -8.53
N ASP A 33 0.57 -7.85 -8.62
CA ASP A 33 1.01 -8.66 -7.49
C ASP A 33 1.71 -7.79 -6.44
N TRP A 34 2.57 -6.86 -6.88
CA TRP A 34 3.24 -5.91 -5.99
C TRP A 34 2.28 -4.88 -5.41
N LYS A 35 1.32 -4.40 -6.20
CA LYS A 35 0.25 -3.52 -5.71
C LYS A 35 -0.56 -4.20 -4.61
N ASP A 36 -0.99 -5.44 -4.84
CA ASP A 36 -1.72 -6.26 -3.87
C ASP A 36 -0.90 -6.50 -2.60
N HIS A 37 0.41 -6.77 -2.75
CA HIS A 37 1.33 -6.96 -1.62
C HIS A 37 1.43 -5.71 -0.73
N PHE A 38 1.60 -4.53 -1.35
CA PHE A 38 1.65 -3.27 -0.59
C PHE A 38 0.30 -2.92 0.06
N CYS A 39 -0.83 -3.19 -0.62
CA CYS A 39 -2.16 -3.06 -0.02
C CYS A 39 -2.30 -3.94 1.22
N TYR A 40 -1.89 -5.21 1.13
CA TYR A 40 -1.96 -6.14 2.24
C TYR A 40 -1.11 -5.67 3.43
N ILE A 41 0.15 -5.28 3.20
CA ILE A 41 1.02 -4.76 4.26
C ILE A 41 0.39 -3.56 4.96
N PHE A 42 -0.17 -2.63 4.18
CA PHE A 42 -0.81 -1.44 4.72
C PHE A 42 -2.04 -1.80 5.56
N LEU A 43 -2.96 -2.57 5.00
CA LEU A 43 -4.22 -2.94 5.66
C LEU A 43 -4.01 -3.86 6.86
N ASP A 44 -3.01 -4.73 6.86
CA ASP A 44 -2.72 -5.62 7.99
C ASP A 44 -2.31 -4.84 9.27
N VAL A 45 -1.75 -3.64 9.09
CA VAL A 45 -1.29 -2.77 10.18
C VAL A 45 -2.32 -1.68 10.49
N MET A 46 -2.99 -1.15 9.47
CA MET A 46 -3.86 0.03 9.56
C MET A 46 -5.33 -0.37 9.78
N GLU A 47 -5.61 -0.98 10.93
CA GLU A 47 -6.97 -1.43 11.31
C GLU A 47 -8.04 -0.33 11.25
N SER A 48 -7.65 0.94 11.42
CA SER A 48 -8.57 2.08 11.34
C SER A 48 -9.18 2.28 9.96
N TRP A 49 -8.56 1.73 8.90
CA TRP A 49 -9.07 1.80 7.53
C TRP A 49 -10.08 0.68 7.23
N TRP A 50 -10.20 -0.32 8.10
CA TRP A 50 -11.03 -1.48 7.80
C TRP A 50 -12.51 -1.13 7.68
N ASP A 51 -13.01 -0.16 8.44
CA ASP A 51 -14.43 0.24 8.37
C ASP A 51 -14.77 0.97 7.06
N ASP A 52 -13.79 1.61 6.42
CA ASP A 52 -13.96 2.34 5.16
C ASP A 52 -13.80 1.42 3.92
N ILE A 53 -13.01 0.35 4.07
CA ILE A 53 -12.57 -0.50 2.95
C ILE A 53 -13.28 -1.84 2.91
N LEU A 54 -13.53 -2.46 4.06
CA LEU A 54 -14.10 -3.81 4.11
C LEU A 54 -15.63 -3.79 4.09
N PRO A 55 -16.27 -4.78 3.46
CA PRO A 55 -17.72 -4.90 3.53
C PRO A 55 -18.22 -4.98 4.98
N TYR A 56 -19.28 -4.25 5.30
CA TYR A 56 -19.93 -4.26 6.62
C TYR A 56 -20.17 -5.66 7.24
N PRO A 57 -20.59 -6.71 6.49
CA PRO A 57 -20.85 -8.02 7.09
C PRO A 57 -19.60 -8.80 7.51
N VAL A 58 -18.38 -8.30 7.26
CA VAL A 58 -17.16 -9.01 7.62
C VAL A 58 -16.93 -8.95 9.14
N ILE A 59 -17.11 -10.10 9.80
CA ILE A 59 -16.91 -10.28 11.25
C ILE A 59 -15.42 -10.47 11.56
N ASP A 60 -14.76 -11.42 10.89
CA ASP A 60 -13.32 -11.66 11.00
C ASP A 60 -12.57 -10.92 9.89
N ARG A 61 -12.29 -9.65 10.14
CA ARG A 61 -11.66 -8.73 9.16
C ARG A 61 -10.22 -9.10 8.85
N ARG A 62 -9.47 -9.54 9.86
CA ARG A 62 -8.07 -9.94 9.67
C ARG A 62 -7.98 -11.25 8.89
N GLY A 63 -8.76 -12.26 9.27
CA GLY A 63 -8.83 -13.52 8.52
C GLY A 63 -9.37 -13.32 7.09
N PHE A 64 -10.29 -12.37 6.90
CA PHE A 64 -10.76 -11.99 5.57
C PHE A 64 -9.64 -11.41 4.70
N LEU A 65 -8.86 -10.45 5.22
CA LEU A 65 -7.72 -9.89 4.51
C LEU A 65 -6.67 -10.95 4.17
N GLU A 66 -6.35 -11.83 5.12
CA GLU A 66 -5.41 -12.93 4.89
C GLU A 66 -5.89 -13.86 3.77
N LEU A 67 -7.18 -14.24 3.75
CA LEU A 67 -7.76 -15.05 2.68
C LEU A 67 -7.79 -14.32 1.34
N LEU A 68 -8.10 -13.02 1.34
CA LEU A 68 -8.22 -12.21 0.13
C LEU A 68 -6.88 -12.05 -0.61
N TYR A 69 -5.80 -11.82 0.15
CA TYR A 69 -4.48 -11.51 -0.40
C TYR A 69 -3.52 -12.70 -0.47
N ASN A 70 -3.70 -13.74 0.36
CA ASN A 70 -2.80 -14.91 0.39
C ASN A 70 -3.49 -16.23 0.03
N GLY A 71 -4.83 -16.29 0.02
CA GLY A 71 -5.58 -17.53 -0.16
C GLY A 71 -6.43 -17.61 -1.43
N SER A 72 -6.62 -16.50 -2.16
CA SER A 72 -7.57 -16.43 -3.28
C SER A 72 -7.04 -15.65 -4.49
N ASN A 73 -5.74 -15.78 -4.78
CA ASN A 73 -5.06 -14.97 -5.79
C ASN A 73 -5.57 -15.25 -7.21
N GLU A 74 -5.95 -16.51 -7.49
CA GLU A 74 -6.49 -16.94 -8.78
C GLU A 74 -8.01 -16.73 -8.92
N GLU A 75 -8.71 -16.34 -7.85
CA GLU A 75 -10.16 -16.17 -7.88
C GLU A 75 -10.55 -14.81 -8.48
N ARG A 76 -11.33 -14.85 -9.56
CA ARG A 76 -11.72 -13.63 -10.30
C ARG A 76 -12.49 -12.61 -9.45
N LEU A 77 -13.35 -13.08 -8.53
CA LEU A 77 -14.11 -12.18 -7.65
C LEU A 77 -13.20 -11.52 -6.61
N SER A 78 -12.24 -12.28 -6.06
CA SER A 78 -11.22 -11.75 -5.18
C SER A 78 -10.35 -10.72 -5.89
N GLY A 79 -9.96 -10.97 -7.15
CA GLY A 79 -9.24 -9.98 -7.96
C GLY A 79 -10.00 -8.66 -8.10
N VAL A 80 -11.30 -8.70 -8.45
CA VAL A 80 -12.13 -7.49 -8.53
C VAL A 80 -12.19 -6.74 -7.20
N LEU A 81 -12.29 -7.46 -6.09
CA LEU A 81 -12.31 -6.83 -4.77
C LEU A 81 -10.96 -6.19 -4.41
N ARG A 82 -9.84 -6.84 -4.74
CA ARG A 82 -8.51 -6.28 -4.54
C ARG A 82 -8.29 -5.02 -5.38
N ASP A 83 -8.74 -5.02 -6.63
CA ASP A 83 -8.70 -3.84 -7.51
C ASP A 83 -9.48 -2.65 -6.91
N ASP A 84 -10.72 -2.89 -6.46
CA ASP A 84 -11.55 -1.85 -5.82
C ASP A 84 -10.89 -1.30 -4.55
N ILE A 85 -10.29 -2.18 -3.74
CA ILE A 85 -9.57 -1.80 -2.52
C ILE A 85 -8.33 -0.96 -2.87
N TYR A 86 -7.52 -1.41 -3.85
CA TYR A 86 -6.35 -0.68 -4.30
C TYR A 86 -6.73 0.72 -4.74
N LEU A 87 -7.74 0.86 -5.60
CA LEU A 87 -8.20 2.18 -6.08
C LEU A 87 -8.68 3.09 -4.94
N ALA A 88 -9.30 2.54 -3.90
CA ALA A 88 -9.76 3.32 -2.75
C ALA A 88 -8.61 3.86 -1.90
N ILE A 89 -7.50 3.11 -1.77
CA ILE A 89 -6.36 3.49 -0.93
C ILE A 89 -5.17 4.04 -1.71
N GLU A 90 -5.18 3.95 -3.04
CA GLU A 90 -4.05 4.28 -3.94
C GLU A 90 -3.41 5.63 -3.59
N PRO A 91 -4.14 6.75 -3.44
CA PRO A 91 -3.50 8.04 -3.20
C PRO A 91 -2.65 8.03 -1.92
N THR A 92 -3.21 7.49 -0.83
CA THR A 92 -2.50 7.41 0.46
C THR A 92 -1.37 6.38 0.41
N LEU A 93 -1.60 5.25 -0.24
CA LEU A 93 -0.60 4.19 -0.34
C LEU A 93 0.60 4.65 -1.19
N ARG A 94 0.34 5.37 -2.29
CA ARG A 94 1.37 5.95 -3.17
C ARG A 94 2.24 6.96 -2.41
N ASP A 95 1.63 7.87 -1.67
CA ASP A 95 2.38 8.84 -0.85
C ASP A 95 3.28 8.11 0.17
N ILE A 96 2.75 7.12 0.89
CA ILE A 96 3.53 6.37 1.88
C ILE A 96 4.66 5.59 1.23
N VAL A 97 4.39 4.90 0.11
CA VAL A 97 5.41 4.08 -0.58
C VAL A 97 6.52 4.97 -1.14
N GLN A 98 6.17 6.12 -1.74
CA GLN A 98 7.14 7.09 -2.22
C GLN A 98 7.99 7.68 -1.08
N GLU A 99 7.36 8.10 0.02
CA GLU A 99 8.08 8.60 1.19
C GLU A 99 9.06 7.56 1.74
N VAL A 100 8.63 6.31 1.86
CA VAL A 100 9.49 5.23 2.36
C VAL A 100 10.61 4.91 1.35
N TYR A 101 10.33 4.96 0.05
CA TYR A 101 11.33 4.79 -0.99
C TYR A 101 12.41 5.89 -0.89
N ASP A 102 12.01 7.15 -0.75
CA ASP A 102 12.93 8.29 -0.61
C ASP A 102 13.77 8.19 0.66
N GLU A 103 13.17 7.75 1.78
CA GLU A 103 13.88 7.48 3.03
C GLU A 103 14.94 6.39 2.88
N VAL A 104 14.63 5.29 2.18
CA VAL A 104 15.57 4.21 1.91
C VAL A 104 16.75 4.71 1.07
N HIS A 105 16.50 5.63 0.13
CA HIS A 105 17.51 6.16 -0.79
C HIS A 105 18.23 7.41 -0.30
N ASN A 106 17.83 7.96 0.85
CA ASN A 106 18.27 9.27 1.32
C ASN A 106 18.06 10.37 0.26
N THR A 107 17.00 10.25 -0.55
CA THR A 107 16.62 11.28 -1.50
C THR A 107 16.19 12.52 -0.71
N PRO A 108 16.72 13.71 -1.02
CA PRO A 108 16.26 14.92 -0.36
C PRO A 108 14.78 15.11 -0.70
N VAL A 109 13.92 15.00 0.31
CA VAL A 109 12.49 15.31 0.20
C VAL A 109 12.39 16.72 -0.38
N GLU A 110 11.80 16.83 -1.56
CA GLU A 110 11.59 18.14 -2.19
C GLU A 110 10.79 18.98 -1.19
N PRO A 111 11.29 20.16 -0.76
CA PRO A 111 10.60 20.95 0.25
C PRO A 111 9.19 21.19 -0.26
N PHE A 112 8.20 20.83 0.55
CA PHE A 112 6.78 21.04 0.25
C PHE A 112 6.65 22.45 -0.33
N ALA A 113 6.40 22.54 -1.63
CA ALA A 113 6.09 23.79 -2.30
C ALA A 113 4.72 24.17 -1.76
N GLY A 114 4.72 24.85 -0.62
CA GLY A 114 3.52 25.31 0.04
C GLY A 114 2.62 25.93 -0.99
N TYR A 115 1.31 25.83 -0.78
CA TYR A 115 0.39 26.70 -1.48
C TYR A 115 0.78 28.15 -1.12
N GLU A 116 1.72 28.75 -1.86
CA GLU A 116 1.75 30.18 -2.11
C GLU A 116 0.50 30.48 -2.94
N ARG A 117 -0.65 30.31 -2.29
CA ARG A 117 -1.88 30.98 -2.68
C ARG A 117 -1.50 32.45 -2.69
N GLY A 118 -1.48 33.05 -3.87
CA GLY A 118 -1.31 34.48 -4.01
C GLY A 118 -2.29 35.23 -3.12
N GLN A 119 -1.79 35.77 -2.02
CA GLN A 119 -2.36 36.79 -1.15
C GLN A 119 -1.20 37.50 -0.45
#